data_AF-A0A969F8D0-F1
#
_entry.id   AF-A0A969F8D0-F1
#
_cell.length_a   1.000
_cell.length_b   1.000
_cell.length_c   1.000
_cell.angle_alpha   90.00
_cell.angle_beta   90.00
_cell.angle_gamma   90.00
#
_symmetry.space_group_name_H-M   'P 1'
#
loop_
_entity.id
_entity.type
_entity.pdbx_description
1 polymer ?
#
loop_
_entity_poly.entity_id
_entity_poly.type
_entity_poly.pdbx_seq_one_letter_code
_entity_poly.pdbx_strand_id
1 'polypeptide(L)'
;MTNAYEDEGVTAEASLLEDESFVRGVQAATQVLRRTFFRPNVLFLNMERNNLADMQVLADGTAAYSMAVILLTRHPIMNMGREKHINVWISHQSPEWQFDEHATNLDMMILAAIQLARNWNGRITLCMSIIDPTERLQATTYLENVITLARLPQSTNMVILDGAFYDVLAEAPAADLSIFGLAHDAKLEFTQKIFGLVDASCIFVRDSGVESAFA
;
A
#
# COMPACT_ATOMS: atom_id res chain seq x y z
N MET A 1 -2.53 -18.50 -19.43
CA MET A 1 -2.48 -17.22 -18.69
C MET A 1 -1.38 -17.24 -17.65
N THR A 2 -1.20 -18.35 -16.91
CA THR A 2 -0.14 -18.52 -15.91
C THR A 2 1.28 -18.62 -16.51
N ASN A 3 1.43 -19.20 -17.70
CA ASN A 3 2.74 -19.38 -18.34
C ASN A 3 3.56 -18.09 -18.46
N ALA A 4 2.92 -16.93 -18.70
CA ALA A 4 3.62 -15.65 -18.79
C ALA A 4 4.29 -15.25 -17.46
N TYR A 5 3.71 -15.60 -16.32
CA TYR A 5 4.31 -15.38 -15.01
C TYR A 5 5.46 -16.36 -14.75
N GLU A 6 5.29 -17.62 -15.16
CA GLU A 6 6.34 -18.64 -15.01
C GLU A 6 7.58 -18.31 -15.84
N ASP A 7 7.39 -17.78 -17.05
CA ASP A 7 8.46 -17.29 -17.92
C ASP A 7 9.25 -16.13 -17.28
N GLU A 8 8.61 -15.37 -16.39
CA GLU A 8 9.21 -14.30 -15.58
C GLU A 8 9.72 -14.79 -14.21
N GLY A 9 9.68 -16.10 -13.95
CA GLY A 9 10.16 -16.71 -12.71
C GLY A 9 9.19 -16.57 -11.53
N VAL A 10 7.93 -16.23 -11.79
CA VAL A 10 6.86 -16.12 -10.79
C VAL A 10 5.93 -17.32 -10.89
N THR A 11 5.85 -18.12 -9.82
CA THR A 11 4.88 -19.22 -9.73
C THR A 11 3.45 -18.68 -9.73
N ALA A 12 2.60 -19.17 -10.62
CA ALA A 12 1.21 -18.74 -10.72
C ALA A 12 0.27 -19.94 -10.90
N GLU A 13 -0.81 -19.95 -10.13
CA GLU A 13 -1.92 -20.90 -10.30
C GLU A 13 -3.19 -20.13 -10.65
N ALA A 14 -4.07 -20.75 -11.42
CA ALA A 14 -5.36 -20.17 -11.79
C ALA A 14 -6.48 -21.16 -11.52
N SER A 15 -7.55 -20.65 -10.90
CA SER A 15 -8.78 -21.40 -10.60
C SER A 15 -9.97 -20.63 -11.13
N LEU A 16 -10.92 -21.33 -11.74
CA LEU A 16 -12.20 -20.77 -12.16
C LEU A 16 -13.28 -21.15 -11.15
N LEU A 17 -14.03 -20.16 -10.69
CA LEU A 17 -15.15 -20.35 -9.80
C LEU A 17 -16.38 -19.65 -10.40
N GLU A 18 -17.49 -20.38 -10.45
CA GLU A 18 -18.79 -19.81 -10.82
C GLU A 18 -19.55 -19.47 -9.54
N ASP A 19 -19.89 -18.19 -9.38
CA ASP A 19 -20.73 -17.70 -8.29
C ASP A 19 -21.65 -16.60 -8.84
N GLU A 20 -22.75 -16.37 -8.14
CA GLU A 20 -23.72 -15.32 -8.43
C GLU A 20 -23.20 -13.92 -8.08
N SER A 21 -22.18 -13.78 -7.22
CA SER A 21 -21.56 -12.49 -6.93
C SER A 21 -20.04 -12.55 -6.81
N PHE A 22 -19.38 -11.47 -7.23
CA PHE A 22 -17.93 -11.32 -7.13
C PHE A 22 -17.43 -11.50 -5.69
N VAL A 23 -18.12 -10.86 -4.72
CA VAL A 23 -17.77 -10.93 -3.29
C VAL A 23 -17.80 -12.38 -2.78
N ARG A 24 -18.89 -13.11 -3.05
CA ARG A 24 -19.03 -14.51 -2.61
C ARG A 24 -17.99 -15.41 -3.26
N GLY A 25 -17.76 -15.22 -4.56
CA GLY A 25 -16.74 -15.96 -5.29
C GLY A 25 -15.34 -15.78 -4.69
N VAL A 26 -14.92 -14.54 -4.42
CA VAL A 26 -13.63 -14.25 -3.79
C VAL A 26 -13.56 -14.84 -2.38
N GLN A 27 -14.61 -14.71 -1.57
CA GLN A 27 -14.64 -15.29 -0.22
C GLN A 27 -14.52 -16.82 -0.24
N ALA A 28 -15.25 -17.50 -1.12
CA ALA A 28 -15.18 -18.94 -1.29
C ALA A 28 -13.78 -19.38 -1.75
N ALA A 29 -13.20 -18.69 -2.74
CA ALA A 29 -11.84 -18.95 -3.21
C ALA A 29 -10.81 -18.79 -2.08
N THR A 30 -10.88 -17.69 -1.32
CA THR A 30 -10.02 -17.45 -0.16
C THR A 30 -10.14 -18.58 0.87
N GLN A 31 -11.36 -19.01 1.21
CA GLN A 31 -11.58 -20.10 2.17
C GLN A 31 -11.01 -21.44 1.71
N VAL A 32 -11.12 -21.76 0.42
CA VAL A 32 -10.54 -22.99 -0.16
C VAL A 32 -9.01 -22.92 -0.13
N LEU A 33 -8.44 -21.79 -0.55
CA LEU A 33 -7.00 -21.59 -0.64
C LEU A 33 -6.29 -21.53 0.73
N ARG A 34 -7.00 -21.35 1.84
CA ARG A 34 -6.38 -21.41 3.18
C ARG A 34 -5.73 -22.75 3.52
N ARG A 35 -6.10 -23.83 2.81
CA ARG A 35 -5.57 -25.18 3.05
C ARG A 35 -4.45 -25.58 2.09
N THR A 36 -4.06 -24.72 1.16
CA THR A 36 -2.94 -25.00 0.26
C THR A 36 -1.60 -24.81 0.98
N PHE A 37 -0.53 -25.31 0.37
CA PHE A 37 0.83 -25.12 0.86
C PHE A 37 1.23 -23.63 0.86
N PHE A 38 0.92 -22.92 -0.24
CA PHE A 38 1.04 -21.47 -0.35
C PHE A 38 -0.29 -20.80 0.01
N ARG A 39 -0.48 -20.54 1.30
CA ARG A 39 -1.68 -19.83 1.77
C ARG A 39 -1.62 -18.37 1.30
N PRO A 40 -2.69 -17.84 0.69
CA PRO A 40 -2.75 -16.42 0.37
C PRO A 40 -2.59 -15.58 1.63
N ASN A 41 -1.69 -14.61 1.58
CA ASN A 41 -1.43 -13.64 2.66
C ASN A 41 -1.80 -12.20 2.25
N VAL A 42 -2.08 -11.97 0.97
CA VAL A 42 -2.49 -10.65 0.44
C VAL A 42 -3.68 -10.84 -0.49
N LEU A 43 -4.73 -10.05 -0.28
CA LEU A 43 -5.81 -9.85 -1.23
C LEU A 43 -5.47 -8.64 -2.10
N PHE A 44 -5.16 -8.89 -3.37
CA PHE A 44 -4.86 -7.84 -4.34
C PHE A 44 -6.07 -7.56 -5.22
N LEU A 45 -6.55 -6.31 -5.25
CA LEU A 45 -7.72 -5.90 -6.03
C LEU A 45 -7.38 -4.69 -6.91
N ASN A 46 -7.86 -4.72 -8.15
CA ASN A 46 -7.80 -3.57 -9.06
C ASN A 46 -9.10 -2.76 -8.94
N MET A 47 -8.98 -1.48 -8.60
CA MET A 47 -10.12 -0.59 -8.37
C MET A 47 -10.88 -0.20 -9.62
N GLU A 48 -10.26 -0.23 -10.79
CA GLU A 48 -10.90 0.11 -12.07
C GLU A 48 -11.85 -0.99 -12.56
N ARG A 49 -11.64 -2.22 -12.09
CA ARG A 49 -12.38 -3.41 -12.55
C ARG A 49 -13.52 -3.81 -11.63
N ASN A 50 -13.63 -3.18 -10.46
CA ASN A 50 -14.53 -3.61 -9.39
C ASN A 50 -15.30 -2.41 -8.84
N ASN A 51 -16.54 -2.66 -8.38
CA ASN A 51 -17.30 -1.64 -7.69
C ASN A 51 -16.70 -1.40 -6.29
N LEU A 52 -16.64 -0.13 -5.88
CA LEU A 52 -16.14 0.31 -4.57
C LEU A 52 -16.86 -0.36 -3.40
N ALA A 53 -18.18 -0.57 -3.51
CA ALA A 53 -18.97 -1.23 -2.47
C ALA A 53 -18.54 -2.69 -2.25
N ASP A 54 -18.30 -3.44 -3.33
CA ASP A 54 -17.83 -4.83 -3.24
C ASP A 54 -16.41 -4.89 -2.68
N MET A 55 -15.54 -3.96 -3.09
CA MET A 55 -14.19 -3.85 -2.56
C MET A 55 -14.17 -3.53 -1.07
N GLN A 56 -15.08 -2.67 -0.59
CA GLN A 56 -15.22 -2.38 0.84
C GLN A 56 -15.57 -3.65 1.61
N VAL A 57 -16.59 -4.40 1.15
CA VAL A 57 -16.99 -5.66 1.80
C VAL A 57 -15.85 -6.67 1.84
N LEU A 58 -15.08 -6.76 0.76
CA LEU A 58 -13.92 -7.65 0.68
C LEU A 58 -12.77 -7.21 1.59
N ALA A 59 -12.43 -5.93 1.59
CA ALA A 59 -11.38 -5.36 2.44
C ALA A 59 -11.72 -5.49 3.94
N ASP A 60 -12.99 -5.31 4.31
CA ASP A 60 -13.45 -5.47 5.69
C ASP A 60 -13.47 -6.94 6.12
N GLY A 61 -13.63 -7.86 5.17
CA GLY A 61 -13.63 -9.30 5.41
C GLY A 61 -12.24 -9.92 5.60
N THR A 62 -11.14 -9.23 5.27
CA THR A 62 -9.79 -9.84 5.27
C THR A 62 -9.22 -10.10 6.65
N ALA A 63 -9.67 -9.35 7.67
CA ALA A 63 -9.26 -9.58 9.07
C ALA A 63 -9.57 -11.02 9.53
N ALA A 64 -10.69 -11.60 9.08
CA ALA A 64 -11.06 -12.98 9.39
C ALA A 64 -10.13 -14.04 8.77
N TYR A 65 -9.30 -13.62 7.80
CA TYR A 65 -8.41 -14.50 7.04
C TYR A 65 -6.92 -14.22 7.29
N SER A 66 -6.58 -13.23 8.14
CA SER A 66 -5.20 -12.78 8.37
C SER A 66 -4.50 -12.46 7.03
N MET A 67 -5.18 -11.69 6.19
CA MET A 67 -4.66 -11.26 4.89
C MET A 67 -4.56 -9.74 4.82
N ALA A 68 -3.44 -9.25 4.31
CA ALA A 68 -3.27 -7.86 3.94
C ALA A 68 -4.14 -7.55 2.72
N VAL A 69 -4.42 -6.27 2.50
CA VAL A 69 -5.15 -5.80 1.32
C VAL A 69 -4.27 -4.84 0.56
N ILE A 70 -4.21 -5.01 -0.76
CA ILE A 70 -3.65 -4.01 -1.68
C ILE A 70 -4.70 -3.66 -2.71
N LEU A 71 -5.12 -2.40 -2.72
CA LEU A 71 -6.01 -1.83 -3.72
C LEU A 71 -5.19 -1.01 -4.70
N LEU A 72 -5.19 -1.39 -5.98
CA LEU A 72 -4.48 -0.69 -7.04
C LEU A 72 -5.44 0.17 -7.87
N THR A 73 -5.06 1.43 -8.08
CA THR A 73 -5.63 2.30 -9.12
C THR A 73 -4.50 2.86 -9.97
N ARG A 74 -4.62 2.77 -11.31
CA ARG A 74 -3.56 3.21 -12.22
C ARG A 74 -3.87 4.60 -12.73
N HIS A 75 -2.82 5.40 -12.90
CA HIS A 75 -2.95 6.68 -13.56
C HIS A 75 -3.47 6.46 -15.01
N PRO A 76 -4.53 7.17 -15.45
CA PRO A 76 -5.23 6.84 -16.71
C PRO A 76 -4.38 7.00 -17.97
N ILE A 77 -3.38 7.88 -17.93
CA ILE A 77 -2.47 8.15 -19.05
C ILE A 77 -1.10 7.48 -18.83
N MET A 78 -0.41 7.88 -17.76
CA MET A 78 0.93 7.40 -17.42
C MET A 78 0.98 5.93 -16.99
N ASN A 79 -0.12 5.30 -16.56
CA ASN A 79 -0.11 3.98 -15.94
C ASN A 79 0.95 3.91 -14.82
N MET A 80 1.97 3.05 -14.91
CA MET A 80 3.07 2.96 -13.93
C MET A 80 4.26 3.89 -14.24
N GLY A 81 4.08 4.88 -15.12
CA GLY A 81 5.10 5.86 -15.47
C GLY A 81 6.38 5.21 -16.01
N ARG A 82 7.52 5.59 -15.44
CA ARG A 82 8.85 5.04 -15.78
C ARG A 82 9.30 3.93 -14.84
N GLU A 83 8.48 3.57 -13.84
CA GLU A 83 8.84 2.58 -12.84
C GLU A 83 10.18 2.92 -12.16
N LYS A 84 10.29 4.15 -11.62
CA LYS A 84 11.52 4.66 -10.97
C LYS A 84 11.29 5.33 -9.64
N HIS A 85 10.16 5.99 -9.44
CA HIS A 85 9.94 6.82 -8.27
C HIS A 85 8.73 6.31 -7.50
N ILE A 86 8.97 5.91 -6.25
CA ILE A 86 7.94 5.38 -5.35
C ILE A 86 7.85 6.32 -4.15
N ASN A 87 6.69 6.96 -3.97
CA ASN A 87 6.39 7.70 -2.75
C ASN A 87 5.69 6.77 -1.75
N VAL A 88 6.07 6.82 -0.49
CA VAL A 88 5.41 6.10 0.61
C VAL A 88 4.94 7.13 1.62
N TRP A 89 3.63 7.25 1.80
CA TRP A 89 3.03 8.26 2.67
C TRP A 89 2.87 7.74 4.08
N ILE A 90 3.70 8.26 4.98
CA ILE A 90 3.73 7.88 6.38
C ILE A 90 2.80 8.82 7.16
N SER A 91 1.84 8.22 7.87
CA SER A 91 0.89 8.97 8.71
C SER A 91 1.62 9.79 9.77
N HIS A 92 1.07 10.95 10.09
CA HIS A 92 1.55 11.80 11.18
C HIS A 92 1.40 11.08 12.53
N GLN A 93 2.47 11.05 13.34
CA GLN A 93 2.54 10.27 14.59
C GLN A 93 2.52 11.11 15.87
N SER A 94 2.23 12.42 15.77
CA SER A 94 2.15 13.29 16.95
C SER A 94 0.96 12.92 17.85
N PRO A 95 1.10 13.05 19.18
CA PRO A 95 2.29 13.51 19.91
C PRO A 95 3.29 12.42 20.31
N GLU A 96 2.97 11.13 20.14
CA GLU A 96 3.76 10.04 20.70
C GLU A 96 5.06 9.78 19.91
N TRP A 97 5.04 9.91 18.59
CA TRP A 97 6.16 9.61 17.68
C TRP A 97 6.75 8.20 17.89
N GLN A 98 5.89 7.23 18.17
CA GLN A 98 6.28 5.85 18.43
C GLN A 98 5.98 4.95 17.23
N PHE A 99 6.73 3.86 17.11
CA PHE A 99 6.40 2.76 16.21
C PHE A 99 5.25 1.98 16.83
N ASP A 100 4.02 2.33 16.47
CA ASP A 100 2.89 1.43 16.71
C ASP A 100 2.80 0.47 15.53
N GLU A 101 3.29 -0.76 15.77
CA GLU A 101 3.30 -1.90 14.84
C GLU A 101 1.90 -2.30 14.36
N HIS A 102 0.81 -1.80 14.96
CA HIS A 102 -0.55 -2.20 14.61
C HIS A 102 -1.43 -1.05 14.08
N ALA A 103 -1.06 0.21 14.31
CA ALA A 103 -1.90 1.35 13.94
C ALA A 103 -1.64 1.91 12.53
N THR A 104 -0.49 1.66 11.93
CA THR A 104 0.00 2.49 10.81
C THR A 104 -0.02 1.82 9.43
N ASN A 105 -0.39 0.54 9.33
CA ASN A 105 -0.23 -0.28 8.12
C ASN A 105 1.19 -0.22 7.52
N LEU A 106 2.17 0.11 8.36
CA LEU A 106 3.49 0.53 7.91
C LEU A 106 4.28 -0.65 7.38
N ASP A 107 4.09 -1.84 7.94
CA ASP A 107 4.86 -3.02 7.58
C ASP A 107 4.61 -3.42 6.13
N MET A 108 3.35 -3.60 5.72
CA MET A 108 3.06 -4.01 4.34
C MET A 108 3.37 -2.87 3.35
N MET A 109 3.18 -1.61 3.73
CA MET A 109 3.56 -0.47 2.88
C MET A 109 5.06 -0.47 2.58
N ILE A 110 5.88 -0.66 3.61
CA ILE A 110 7.34 -0.69 3.50
C ILE A 110 7.81 -1.92 2.72
N LEU A 111 7.26 -3.11 3.01
CA LEU A 111 7.58 -4.34 2.28
C LEU A 111 7.23 -4.21 0.79
N ALA A 112 6.05 -3.66 0.47
CA ALA A 112 5.66 -3.39 -0.91
C ALA A 112 6.61 -2.41 -1.59
N ALA A 113 6.97 -1.31 -0.92
CA ALA A 113 7.91 -0.32 -1.44
C ALA A 113 9.29 -0.93 -1.73
N ILE A 114 9.84 -1.74 -0.82
CA ILE A 114 11.13 -2.41 -1.00
C ILE A 114 11.08 -3.38 -2.18
N GLN A 115 10.04 -4.21 -2.26
CA GLN A 115 9.91 -5.21 -3.32
C GLN A 115 9.79 -4.55 -4.70
N LEU A 116 8.96 -3.51 -4.81
CA LEU A 116 8.80 -2.76 -6.04
C LEU A 116 10.07 -2.02 -6.42
N ALA A 117 10.72 -1.31 -5.48
CA ALA A 117 11.96 -0.60 -5.74
C ALA A 117 13.08 -1.53 -6.23
N ARG A 118 13.17 -2.75 -5.69
CA ARG A 118 14.11 -3.78 -6.16
C ARG A 118 13.82 -4.21 -7.59
N ASN A 119 12.56 -4.53 -7.90
CA ASN A 119 12.16 -4.96 -9.24
C ASN A 119 12.37 -3.85 -10.29
N TRP A 120 12.07 -2.62 -9.90
CA TRP A 120 12.13 -1.44 -10.76
C TRP A 120 13.54 -0.84 -10.87
N ASN A 121 14.47 -1.27 -10.00
CA ASN A 121 15.70 -0.52 -9.72
C ASN A 121 15.38 0.98 -9.54
N GLY A 122 14.40 1.21 -8.66
CA GLY A 122 13.78 2.51 -8.38
C GLY A 122 14.26 3.11 -7.06
N ARG A 123 13.71 4.27 -6.72
CA ARG A 123 14.00 5.01 -5.49
C ARG A 123 12.74 5.22 -4.68
N ILE A 124 12.89 5.06 -3.37
CA ILE A 124 11.84 5.28 -2.38
C ILE A 124 11.99 6.70 -1.84
N THR A 125 10.88 7.41 -1.72
CA THR A 125 10.77 8.67 -0.97
C THR A 125 9.72 8.48 0.11
N LEU A 126 10.10 8.65 1.38
CA LEU A 126 9.15 8.71 2.48
C LEU A 126 8.57 10.11 2.56
N CYS A 127 7.24 10.23 2.49
CA CYS A 127 6.52 11.49 2.52
C CYS A 127 5.70 11.58 3.83
N MET A 128 5.72 12.73 4.49
CA MET A 128 4.88 13.00 5.66
C MET A 128 4.34 14.44 5.62
N SER A 129 3.08 14.62 5.98
CA SER A 129 2.48 15.95 6.19
C SER A 129 2.50 16.32 7.67
N ILE A 130 2.92 17.53 8.02
CA ILE A 130 2.84 18.08 9.37
C ILE A 130 2.04 19.39 9.37
N ILE A 131 1.20 19.60 10.39
CA ILE A 131 0.43 20.84 10.51
C ILE A 131 1.21 21.87 11.33
N ASP A 132 1.89 21.43 12.39
CA ASP A 132 2.71 22.28 13.24
C ASP A 132 4.18 22.21 12.77
N PRO A 133 4.76 23.30 12.24
CA PRO A 133 6.15 23.32 11.80
C PRO A 133 7.16 23.02 12.93
N THR A 134 6.75 23.18 14.20
CA THR A 134 7.61 22.85 15.34
C THR A 134 7.89 21.34 15.46
N GLU A 135 7.05 20.50 14.86
CA GLU A 135 7.16 19.03 14.87
C GLU A 135 8.15 18.48 13.84
N ARG A 136 8.68 19.33 12.94
CA ARG A 136 9.54 18.91 11.83
C ARG A 136 10.75 18.09 12.28
N LEU A 137 11.35 18.42 13.41
CA LEU A 137 12.51 17.69 13.91
C LEU A 137 12.12 16.28 14.38
N GLN A 138 10.99 16.13 15.07
CA GLN A 138 10.47 14.82 15.46
C GLN A 138 10.09 13.99 14.22
N ALA A 139 9.40 14.59 13.26
CA ALA A 139 9.05 13.93 12.00
C ALA A 139 10.28 13.43 11.23
N THR A 140 11.33 14.25 11.14
CA THR A 140 12.61 13.86 10.52
C THR A 140 13.23 12.67 11.25
N THR A 141 13.36 12.76 12.57
CA THR A 141 13.94 11.70 13.40
C THR A 141 13.14 10.40 13.28
N TYR A 142 11.82 10.49 13.23
CA TYR A 142 10.94 9.34 13.06
C TYR A 142 11.18 8.65 11.71
N LEU A 143 11.20 9.40 10.61
CA LEU A 143 11.45 8.84 9.28
C LEU A 143 12.87 8.26 9.14
N GLU A 144 13.87 8.86 9.77
CA GLU A 144 15.24 8.31 9.85
C GLU A 144 15.27 6.96 10.57
N ASN A 145 14.50 6.83 11.66
CA ASN A 145 14.34 5.57 12.36
C ASN A 145 13.63 4.54 11.49
N VAL A 146 12.59 4.92 10.73
CA VAL A 146 11.90 4.02 9.77
C VAL A 146 12.91 3.47 8.75
N ILE A 147 13.71 4.35 8.15
CA ILE A 147 14.76 3.97 7.19
C ILE A 147 15.75 2.98 7.81
N THR A 148 16.20 3.27 9.02
CA THR A 148 17.21 2.48 9.72
C THR A 148 16.68 1.11 10.11
N LEU A 149 15.52 1.06 10.77
CA LEU A 149 14.94 -0.17 11.29
C LEU A 149 14.50 -1.10 10.16
N ALA A 150 13.85 -0.56 9.11
CA ALA A 150 13.43 -1.35 7.95
C ALA A 150 14.57 -1.64 6.96
N ARG A 151 15.79 -1.18 7.25
CA ARG A 151 16.99 -1.33 6.40
C ARG A 151 16.73 -0.88 4.96
N LEU A 152 16.04 0.24 4.80
CA LEU A 152 15.77 0.81 3.49
C LEU A 152 17.09 1.19 2.78
N PRO A 153 17.12 1.20 1.43
CA PRO A 153 18.30 1.61 0.69
C PRO A 153 18.81 2.99 1.13
N GLN A 154 20.13 3.20 1.15
CA GLN A 154 20.73 4.50 1.48
C GLN A 154 20.31 5.63 0.53
N SER A 155 19.81 5.28 -0.67
CA SER A 155 19.26 6.24 -1.63
C SER A 155 17.81 6.65 -1.34
N THR A 156 17.22 6.21 -0.22
CA THR A 156 15.88 6.60 0.20
C THR A 156 15.87 8.07 0.60
N ASN A 157 14.93 8.85 0.04
CA ASN A 157 14.75 10.25 0.39
C ASN A 157 13.65 10.40 1.45
N MET A 158 13.63 11.54 2.12
CA MET A 158 12.54 11.96 3.00
C MET A 158 12.05 13.35 2.57
N VAL A 159 10.74 13.53 2.54
CA VAL A 159 10.09 14.81 2.27
C VAL A 159 9.01 15.05 3.32
N ILE A 160 9.13 16.17 4.02
CA ILE A 160 8.16 16.61 5.03
C ILE A 160 7.51 17.88 4.48
N LEU A 161 6.18 17.86 4.35
CA LEU A 161 5.39 18.95 3.80
C LEU A 161 4.59 19.64 4.92
N ASP A 162 4.58 20.98 4.91
CA ASP A 162 3.83 21.77 5.88
C ASP A 162 2.40 21.99 5.39
N GLY A 163 1.42 21.48 6.11
CA GLY A 163 0.00 21.63 5.80
C GLY A 163 -0.82 20.39 6.15
N ALA A 164 -2.14 20.52 6.00
CA ALA A 164 -3.02 19.38 6.16
C ALA A 164 -2.79 18.36 5.04
N PHE A 165 -2.93 17.07 5.36
CA PHE A 165 -2.62 15.96 4.45
C PHE A 165 -3.15 16.13 3.03
N TYR A 166 -4.45 16.43 2.87
CA TYR A 166 -5.06 16.58 1.54
C TYR A 166 -4.53 17.78 0.74
N ASP A 167 -4.12 18.86 1.43
CA ASP A 167 -3.70 20.09 0.78
C ASP A 167 -2.29 19.92 0.18
N VAL A 168 -1.44 19.14 0.86
CA VAL A 168 -0.04 18.94 0.45
C VAL A 168 0.14 17.81 -0.57
N LEU A 169 -0.88 16.99 -0.84
CA LEU A 169 -0.78 15.87 -1.80
C LEU A 169 -0.34 16.33 -3.20
N ALA A 170 -0.81 17.51 -3.64
CA ALA A 170 -0.47 18.07 -4.96
C ALA A 170 0.96 18.65 -5.02
N GLU A 171 1.56 18.95 -3.86
CA GLU A 171 2.92 19.49 -3.73
C GLU A 171 3.96 18.38 -3.55
N ALA A 172 3.51 17.14 -3.41
CA ALA A 172 4.36 15.99 -3.21
C ALA A 172 5.33 15.80 -4.39
N PRO A 173 6.53 15.25 -4.15
CA PRO A 173 7.49 14.98 -5.21
C PRO A 173 6.87 14.07 -6.26
N ALA A 174 7.18 14.31 -7.53
CA ALA A 174 6.69 13.49 -8.63
C ALA A 174 7.07 12.01 -8.42
N ALA A 175 6.09 11.13 -8.60
CA ALA A 175 6.27 9.69 -8.45
C ALA A 175 5.54 8.93 -9.56
N ASP A 176 6.04 7.74 -9.86
CA ASP A 176 5.36 6.80 -10.75
C ASP A 176 4.26 6.03 -9.98
N LEU A 177 4.51 5.78 -8.69
CA LEU A 177 3.59 5.12 -7.76
C LEU A 177 3.62 5.80 -6.39
N SER A 178 2.44 6.04 -5.82
CA SER A 178 2.28 6.47 -4.42
C SER A 178 1.61 5.39 -3.59
N ILE A 179 2.18 5.08 -2.43
CA ILE A 179 1.71 4.05 -1.50
C ILE A 179 1.12 4.75 -0.28
N PHE A 180 -0.11 4.37 0.09
CA PHE A 180 -0.85 4.94 1.22
C PHE A 180 -1.36 3.84 2.14
N GLY A 181 -1.44 4.14 3.43
CA GLY A 181 -2.08 3.27 4.41
C GLY A 181 -3.60 3.30 4.29
N LEU A 182 -4.23 2.15 4.49
CA LEU A 182 -5.67 1.95 4.51
C LEU A 182 -6.08 1.53 5.92
N ALA A 183 -6.50 2.50 6.75
CA ALA A 183 -6.96 2.23 8.10
C ALA A 183 -8.09 1.19 8.13
N HIS A 184 -8.20 0.42 9.21
CA HIS A 184 -9.11 -0.72 9.32
C HIS A 184 -10.58 -0.34 9.17
N ASP A 185 -10.98 0.82 9.67
CA ASP A 185 -12.33 1.36 9.61
C ASP A 185 -12.56 2.32 8.43
N ALA A 186 -11.58 2.47 7.55
CA ALA A 186 -11.62 3.43 6.46
C ALA A 186 -12.71 3.12 5.42
N LYS A 187 -13.41 4.18 5.03
CA LYS A 187 -14.39 4.21 3.95
C LYS A 187 -13.71 4.44 2.61
N LEU A 188 -13.69 3.45 1.72
CA LEU A 188 -12.87 3.46 0.51
C LEU A 188 -13.08 4.68 -0.40
N GLU A 189 -14.15 5.46 -0.25
CA GLU A 189 -14.34 6.76 -0.91
C GLU A 189 -13.14 7.71 -0.75
N PHE A 190 -12.41 7.65 0.37
CA PHE A 190 -11.21 8.48 0.56
C PHE A 190 -10.11 8.17 -0.48
N THR A 191 -10.04 6.92 -0.95
CA THR A 191 -9.02 6.49 -1.94
C THR A 191 -9.22 7.20 -3.28
N GLN A 192 -10.48 7.40 -3.69
CA GLN A 192 -10.83 8.16 -4.89
C GLN A 192 -10.45 9.63 -4.75
N LYS A 193 -10.64 10.21 -3.55
CA LYS A 193 -10.23 11.58 -3.25
C LYS A 193 -8.71 11.74 -3.35
N ILE A 194 -7.94 10.83 -2.75
CA ILE A 194 -6.46 10.85 -2.83
C ILE A 194 -6.02 10.71 -4.29
N PHE A 195 -6.58 9.74 -5.02
CA PHE A 195 -6.23 9.51 -6.42
C PHE A 195 -6.50 10.74 -7.31
N GLY A 196 -7.57 11.51 -7.02
CA GLY A 196 -7.85 12.75 -7.74
C GLY A 196 -6.91 13.92 -7.42
N LEU A 197 -6.09 13.82 -6.36
CA LEU A 197 -5.17 14.87 -5.91
C LEU A 197 -3.71 14.58 -6.25
N VAL A 198 -3.39 13.33 -6.61
CA VAL A 198 -2.03 12.87 -6.87
C VAL A 198 -1.87 12.52 -8.35
N ASP A 199 -0.86 13.07 -8.99
CA ASP A 199 -0.53 12.81 -10.41
C ASP A 199 0.33 11.54 -10.57
N ALA A 200 -0.13 10.41 -10.02
CA ALA A 200 0.58 9.12 -10.04
C ALA A 200 -0.39 7.93 -9.97
N SER A 201 0.08 6.71 -10.24
CA SER A 201 -0.64 5.51 -9.81
C SER A 201 -0.64 5.43 -8.29
N CYS A 202 -1.67 4.82 -7.70
CA CYS A 202 -1.75 4.65 -6.25
C CYS A 202 -1.99 3.18 -5.87
N ILE A 203 -1.32 2.75 -4.81
CA ILE A 203 -1.75 1.58 -4.04
C ILE A 203 -2.14 1.98 -2.63
N PHE A 204 -3.25 1.41 -2.15
CA PHE A 204 -3.74 1.56 -0.79
C PHE A 204 -3.57 0.22 -0.06
N VAL A 205 -2.90 0.25 1.07
CA VAL A 205 -2.38 -0.95 1.73
C VAL A 205 -2.92 -1.06 3.14
N ARG A 206 -3.48 -2.21 3.49
CA ARG A 206 -3.87 -2.59 4.85
C ARG A 206 -3.06 -3.82 5.27
N ASP A 207 -2.48 -3.78 6.46
CA ASP A 207 -1.74 -4.92 7.01
C ASP A 207 -2.69 -6.04 7.41
N SER A 208 -2.19 -7.28 7.46
CA SER A 208 -2.90 -8.38 8.12
C SER A 208 -2.67 -8.40 9.64
N GLY A 209 -1.65 -7.68 10.11
CA GLY A 209 -1.20 -7.66 11.50
C GLY A 209 -0.21 -8.75 11.85
N VAL A 210 0.28 -9.52 10.87
CA VAL A 210 1.37 -10.50 11.06
C VAL A 210 2.63 -10.15 10.27
N GLU A 211 2.56 -9.13 9.41
CA GLU A 211 3.73 -8.58 8.75
C GLU A 211 4.67 -7.95 9.78
N SER A 212 5.97 -7.97 9.48
CA SER A 212 6.95 -7.18 10.20
C SER A 212 8.06 -6.78 9.25
N ALA A 213 8.11 -5.50 8.89
CA ALA A 213 9.17 -4.89 8.11
C ALA A 213 10.41 -4.58 8.96
N PHE A 214 10.25 -4.55 10.29
CA PHE A 214 11.26 -4.11 11.25
C PHE A 214 11.94 -5.25 12.05
N ALA A 215 11.52 -6.51 11.84
CA ALA A 215 12.05 -7.70 12.52
C ALA A 215 13.45 -8.15 12.06
#